data_AF-A0A822G537-F1
#
_entry.id   AF-A0A822G537-F1
#
_cell.length_a   1.000
_cell.length_b   1.000
_cell.length_c   1.000
_cell.angle_alpha   90.00
_cell.angle_beta   90.00
_cell.angle_gamma   90.00
#
_symmetry.space_group_name_H-M   'P 1'
#
loop_
_entity.id
_entity.type
_entity.pdbx_description
1 polymer ?
#
loop_
_entity_poly.entity_id
_entity_poly.type
_entity_poly.pdbx_seq_one_letter_code
_entity_poly.pdbx_strand_id
1 'polypeptide(L)'
;MRSMDSMLVVLLHFLLYPIVADGVHFNGGTIRWQPVSPYVNSSSVPITITQSYSWTYPTITCANNVPISTSGRSGANTNLTCVSSCSTDGGYATKPVNILTDCVSASSSLGMMSSTRSVNISLTAGAHFYLSFQGSAWTALDDPPVSGLYWSIVTFIDLRMRSDGFINTPPEATVVSPQYAIVNQTIKIQIPVSDANAGDDIRCRWSAYTPGNRKRRQEHEHE
;
A
#
# COMPACT_ATOMS: atom_id res chain seq x y z
N MET A 1 15.48 -51.03 -3.74
CA MET A 1 16.31 -50.09 -4.53
C MET A 1 15.45 -49.20 -5.45
N ARG A 2 14.34 -48.63 -4.93
CA ARG A 2 13.40 -47.74 -5.66
C ARG A 2 13.11 -46.42 -4.91
N SER A 3 13.85 -46.13 -3.84
CA SER A 3 13.57 -45.03 -2.92
C SER A 3 14.43 -43.78 -3.15
N MET A 4 15.58 -43.90 -3.83
CA MET A 4 16.48 -42.77 -4.10
C MET A 4 16.03 -41.93 -5.31
N ASP A 5 15.46 -42.55 -6.34
CA ASP A 5 15.00 -41.82 -7.53
C ASP A 5 13.82 -40.90 -7.22
N SER A 6 12.91 -41.33 -6.34
CA SER A 6 11.76 -40.52 -5.92
C SER A 6 12.16 -39.33 -5.04
N MET A 7 13.18 -39.48 -4.18
CA MET A 7 13.71 -38.37 -3.39
C MET A 7 14.46 -37.35 -4.26
N LEU A 8 15.21 -37.82 -5.27
CA LEU A 8 15.95 -36.93 -6.17
C LEU A 8 14.99 -36.09 -7.02
N VAL A 9 13.88 -36.66 -7.49
CA VAL A 9 12.84 -35.94 -8.24
C VAL A 9 12.13 -34.91 -7.35
N VAL A 10 11.81 -35.23 -6.10
CA VAL A 10 11.22 -34.28 -5.14
C VAL A 10 12.20 -33.16 -4.79
N LEU A 11 13.48 -33.48 -4.58
CA LEU A 11 14.53 -32.50 -4.30
C LEU A 11 14.77 -31.58 -5.51
N LEU A 12 14.77 -32.11 -6.74
CA LEU A 12 14.82 -31.30 -7.96
C LEU A 12 13.57 -30.43 -8.12
N HIS A 13 12.38 -30.90 -7.76
CA HIS A 13 11.16 -30.08 -7.78
C HIS A 13 11.20 -28.95 -6.73
N PHE A 14 11.80 -29.19 -5.57
CA PHE A 14 12.04 -28.15 -4.57
C PHE A 14 13.14 -27.16 -4.98
N LEU A 15 14.18 -27.61 -5.68
CA LEU A 15 15.28 -26.78 -6.20
C LEU A 15 14.87 -25.99 -7.46
N LEU A 16 13.88 -26.46 -8.21
CA LEU A 16 13.33 -25.82 -9.42
C LEU A 16 12.08 -24.99 -9.16
N TYR A 17 11.57 -24.93 -7.93
CA TYR A 17 10.62 -23.90 -7.54
C TYR A 17 11.42 -22.64 -7.25
N PRO A 18 11.52 -21.67 -8.19
CA PRO A 18 11.96 -20.35 -7.78
C PRO A 18 10.99 -19.93 -6.69
N ILE A 19 11.51 -19.73 -5.48
CA ILE A 19 10.84 -18.93 -4.48
C ILE A 19 10.80 -17.56 -5.13
N VAL A 20 9.77 -17.30 -5.94
CA VAL A 20 9.50 -15.98 -6.49
C VAL A 20 9.12 -15.17 -5.28
N ALA A 21 10.13 -14.61 -4.62
CA ALA A 21 9.92 -13.78 -3.46
C ALA A 21 9.25 -12.53 -4.00
N ASP A 22 7.93 -12.46 -3.84
CA ASP A 22 7.13 -11.46 -4.53
C ASP A 22 7.60 -10.02 -4.26
N GLY A 23 8.20 -9.82 -3.08
CA GLY A 23 8.77 -8.57 -2.59
C GLY A 23 9.97 -8.04 -3.38
N VAL A 24 10.72 -8.86 -4.12
CA VAL A 24 11.94 -8.41 -4.85
C VAL A 24 11.57 -7.44 -5.97
N HIS A 25 10.33 -7.54 -6.45
CA HIS A 25 9.81 -6.71 -7.54
C HIS A 25 8.83 -5.63 -7.06
N PHE A 26 8.64 -5.53 -5.73
CA PHE A 26 7.76 -4.54 -5.13
C PHE A 26 8.56 -3.30 -4.73
N ASN A 27 8.26 -2.16 -5.34
CA ASN A 27 8.97 -0.89 -5.12
C ASN A 27 8.26 0.02 -4.12
N GLY A 28 7.30 -0.51 -3.37
CA GLY A 28 6.52 0.24 -2.38
C GLY A 28 5.15 0.64 -2.88
N GLY A 29 4.45 1.42 -2.06
CA GLY A 29 3.11 1.87 -2.37
C GLY A 29 2.42 2.51 -1.17
N THR A 30 1.10 2.65 -1.29
CA THR A 30 0.24 3.23 -0.27
C THR A 30 -1.03 2.41 -0.09
N ILE A 31 -1.53 2.39 1.14
CA ILE A 31 -2.89 1.96 1.46
C ILE A 31 -3.56 3.16 2.13
N ARG A 32 -4.64 3.64 1.53
CA ARG A 32 -5.47 4.71 2.07
C ARG A 32 -6.89 4.22 2.26
N TRP A 33 -7.63 4.91 3.09
CA TRP A 33 -9.05 4.65 3.27
C TRP A 33 -9.79 5.95 3.51
N GLN A 34 -11.08 5.96 3.20
CA GLN A 34 -11.98 7.05 3.56
C GLN A 34 -13.39 6.51 3.74
N PRO A 35 -14.21 7.10 4.62
CA PRO A 35 -15.64 6.78 4.65
C PRO A 35 -16.28 7.21 3.33
N VAL A 36 -17.22 6.42 2.80
CA VAL A 36 -17.98 6.79 1.59
C VAL A 36 -18.79 8.06 1.85
N SER A 37 -19.23 8.27 3.08
CA SER A 37 -19.75 9.54 3.57
C SER A 37 -19.30 9.78 5.01
N PRO A 38 -18.71 10.94 5.35
CA PRO A 38 -18.23 11.22 6.69
C PRO A 38 -19.35 11.45 7.71
N TYR A 39 -20.60 11.59 7.25
CA TYR A 39 -21.79 11.85 8.07
C TYR A 39 -22.55 10.58 8.46
N VAL A 40 -22.05 9.40 8.11
CA VAL A 40 -22.75 8.13 8.35
C VAL A 40 -22.89 7.91 9.85
N ASN A 41 -24.15 7.90 10.32
CA ASN A 41 -24.52 7.58 11.69
C ASN A 41 -25.34 6.28 11.74
N SER A 42 -24.76 5.21 11.22
CA SER A 42 -25.34 3.86 11.25
C SER A 42 -24.38 2.91 11.96
N SER A 43 -24.87 1.73 12.35
CA SER A 43 -24.03 0.67 12.93
C SER A 43 -23.03 0.06 11.95
N SER A 44 -23.16 0.35 10.65
CA SER A 44 -22.34 -0.18 9.56
C SER A 44 -21.88 0.95 8.66
N VAL A 45 -20.59 1.28 8.73
CA VAL A 45 -19.96 2.39 8.02
C VAL A 45 -19.33 1.86 6.73
N PRO A 46 -19.83 2.26 5.54
CA PRO A 46 -19.15 1.96 4.28
C PRO A 46 -17.90 2.82 4.14
N ILE A 47 -16.78 2.17 3.83
CA ILE A 47 -15.51 2.80 3.52
C ILE A 47 -14.99 2.33 2.16
N THR A 48 -14.19 3.18 1.53
CA THR A 48 -13.39 2.83 0.35
C THR A 48 -11.94 2.65 0.78
N ILE A 49 -11.37 1.48 0.54
CA ILE A 49 -9.93 1.23 0.67
C ILE A 49 -9.31 1.35 -0.71
N THR A 50 -8.31 2.21 -0.86
CA THR A 50 -7.54 2.37 -2.10
C THR A 50 -6.10 1.93 -1.88
N GLN A 51 -5.66 1.01 -2.74
CA GLN A 51 -4.29 0.49 -2.78
C GLN A 51 -3.61 1.03 -4.02
N SER A 52 -2.41 1.59 -3.88
CA SER A 52 -1.59 2.04 -5.02
C SER A 52 -0.18 1.53 -4.88
N TYR A 53 0.29 0.72 -5.83
CA TYR A 53 1.57 0.00 -5.75
C TYR A 53 2.47 0.29 -6.93
N SER A 54 3.77 0.35 -6.66
CA SER A 54 4.84 0.43 -7.64
C SER A 54 5.55 -0.91 -7.76
N TRP A 55 5.80 -1.36 -8.99
CA TRP A 55 6.45 -2.62 -9.27
C TRP A 55 7.56 -2.48 -10.32
N THR A 56 8.49 -3.44 -10.33
CA THR A 56 9.59 -3.48 -11.30
C THR A 56 9.09 -3.91 -12.68
N TYR A 57 9.19 -3.03 -13.65
CA TYR A 57 8.80 -3.28 -15.05
C TYR A 57 10.06 -3.54 -15.91
N PRO A 58 10.04 -4.48 -16.87
CA PRO A 58 8.91 -5.31 -17.33
C PRO A 58 8.74 -6.64 -16.58
N THR A 59 9.47 -6.84 -15.46
CA THR A 59 9.41 -8.11 -14.71
C THR A 59 8.00 -8.41 -14.19
N ILE A 60 7.31 -7.41 -13.65
CA ILE A 60 5.87 -7.44 -13.42
C ILE A 60 5.16 -6.95 -14.68
N THR A 61 4.20 -7.74 -15.14
CA THR A 61 3.39 -7.39 -16.30
C THR A 61 2.39 -6.29 -15.93
N CYS A 62 2.38 -5.21 -16.70
CA CYS A 62 1.33 -4.20 -16.62
C CYS A 62 0.04 -4.74 -17.23
N ALA A 63 -0.89 -5.15 -16.37
CA ALA A 63 -2.21 -5.67 -16.72
C ALA A 63 -3.20 -5.44 -15.57
N ASN A 64 -4.41 -5.97 -15.68
CA ASN A 64 -5.33 -6.06 -14.55
C ASN A 64 -4.90 -7.18 -13.59
N ASN A 65 -5.31 -7.10 -12.32
CA ASN A 65 -4.97 -8.08 -11.28
C ASN A 65 -3.45 -8.31 -11.10
N VAL A 66 -2.68 -7.24 -10.96
CA VAL A 66 -1.25 -7.29 -10.61
C VAL A 66 -1.10 -7.76 -9.15
N PRO A 67 -0.13 -8.64 -8.82
CA PRO A 67 0.91 -9.20 -9.69
C PRO A 67 0.55 -10.53 -10.37
N ILE A 68 -0.62 -11.11 -10.11
CA ILE A 68 -0.96 -12.47 -10.57
C ILE A 68 -1.12 -12.62 -12.08
N SER A 69 -1.31 -11.52 -12.79
CA SER A 69 -1.32 -11.48 -14.27
C SER A 69 0.07 -11.67 -14.89
N THR A 70 1.14 -11.65 -14.09
CA THR A 70 2.49 -11.98 -14.55
C THR A 70 2.65 -13.50 -14.64
N SER A 71 3.21 -13.98 -15.77
CA SER A 71 3.49 -15.41 -15.95
C SER A 71 4.31 -15.98 -14.80
N GLY A 72 3.91 -17.15 -14.29
CA GLY A 72 4.56 -17.80 -13.15
C GLY A 72 4.19 -17.25 -11.77
N ARG A 73 3.27 -16.27 -11.67
CA ARG A 73 2.89 -15.62 -10.39
C ARG A 73 1.41 -15.74 -10.04
N SER A 74 0.70 -16.73 -10.57
CA SER A 74 -0.72 -16.94 -10.28
C SER A 74 -1.04 -17.12 -8.78
N GLY A 75 -0.07 -17.58 -7.98
CA GLY A 75 -0.16 -17.74 -6.53
C GLY A 75 0.22 -16.49 -5.70
N ALA A 76 0.61 -15.38 -6.34
CA ALA A 76 1.12 -14.18 -5.67
C ALA A 76 0.03 -13.27 -5.06
N ASN A 77 -1.21 -13.77 -4.95
CA ASN A 77 -2.29 -13.03 -4.30
C ASN A 77 -2.30 -13.31 -2.79
N THR A 78 -2.51 -12.27 -2.01
CA THR A 78 -2.72 -12.35 -0.56
C THR A 78 -3.72 -11.28 -0.11
N ASN A 79 -4.07 -11.33 1.16
CA ASN A 79 -4.94 -10.35 1.80
C ASN A 79 -4.13 -9.30 2.55
N LEU A 80 -4.66 -8.09 2.59
CA LEU A 80 -4.25 -7.12 3.60
C LEU A 80 -4.55 -7.71 4.98
N THR A 81 -3.60 -7.55 5.90
CA THR A 81 -3.62 -8.22 7.20
C THR A 81 -3.79 -7.21 8.32
N CYS A 82 -4.68 -7.49 9.27
CA CYS A 82 -4.70 -6.72 10.49
C CYS A 82 -3.47 -7.06 11.34
N VAL A 83 -2.71 -6.04 11.74
CA VAL A 83 -1.45 -6.20 12.48
C VAL A 83 -1.49 -5.68 13.91
N SER A 84 -2.49 -4.86 14.26
CA SER A 84 -2.68 -4.34 15.61
C SER A 84 -4.11 -3.88 15.83
N SER A 85 -4.59 -3.97 17.07
CA SER A 85 -5.98 -3.70 17.48
C SER A 85 -7.02 -4.50 16.68
N CYS A 86 -6.71 -5.77 16.38
CA CYS A 86 -7.57 -6.60 15.53
C CYS A 86 -8.89 -7.04 16.18
N SER A 87 -9.01 -6.93 17.50
CA SER A 87 -10.29 -7.12 18.20
C SER A 87 -11.32 -6.04 17.89
N THR A 88 -10.90 -4.91 17.33
CA THR A 88 -11.74 -3.75 16.98
C THR A 88 -11.81 -3.54 15.47
N ASP A 89 -11.64 -4.61 14.69
CA ASP A 89 -11.57 -4.55 13.22
C ASP A 89 -12.92 -4.35 12.51
N GLY A 90 -14.02 -4.28 13.26
CA GLY A 90 -15.37 -4.09 12.73
C GLY A 90 -15.83 -5.20 11.78
N GLY A 91 -15.31 -6.42 11.96
CA GLY A 91 -15.63 -7.60 11.15
C GLY A 91 -14.77 -7.75 9.90
N TYR A 92 -13.69 -6.98 9.76
CA TYR A 92 -12.75 -7.06 8.63
C TYR A 92 -12.22 -8.48 8.41
N ALA A 93 -11.87 -9.21 9.46
CA ALA A 93 -11.30 -10.56 9.40
C ALA A 93 -12.17 -11.58 8.65
N THR A 94 -13.48 -11.34 8.56
CA THR A 94 -14.42 -12.23 7.84
C THR A 94 -14.53 -11.91 6.34
N LYS A 95 -14.03 -10.76 5.91
CA LYS A 95 -14.12 -10.24 4.53
C LYS A 95 -12.88 -9.42 4.15
N PRO A 96 -11.68 -10.03 4.23
CA PRO A 96 -10.45 -9.31 3.96
C PRO A 96 -10.38 -8.85 2.50
N VAL A 97 -9.72 -7.70 2.30
CA VAL A 97 -9.43 -7.14 0.99
C VAL A 97 -8.11 -7.72 0.49
N ASN A 98 -8.07 -8.19 -0.75
CA ASN A 98 -6.85 -8.70 -1.36
C ASN A 98 -5.96 -7.58 -1.91
N ILE A 99 -4.68 -7.90 -2.12
CA ILE A 99 -3.66 -6.96 -2.59
C ILE A 99 -3.73 -6.65 -4.09
N LEU A 100 -4.68 -7.24 -4.82
CA LEU A 100 -4.67 -7.12 -6.27
C LEU A 100 -5.01 -5.69 -6.68
N THR A 101 -4.22 -5.16 -7.59
CA THR A 101 -4.41 -3.84 -8.19
C THR A 101 -4.49 -3.95 -9.71
N ASP A 102 -4.86 -2.87 -10.38
CA ASP A 102 -4.89 -2.80 -11.84
C ASP A 102 -3.83 -1.81 -12.33
N CYS A 103 -3.08 -2.16 -13.38
CA CYS A 103 -2.05 -1.30 -13.90
C CYS A 103 -2.64 0.04 -14.37
N VAL A 104 -2.00 1.15 -13.97
CA VAL A 104 -2.36 2.51 -14.38
C VAL A 104 -1.37 3.02 -15.42
N SER A 105 -0.08 2.77 -15.22
CA SER A 105 0.96 3.19 -16.15
C SER A 105 2.24 2.35 -16.01
N ALA A 106 3.06 2.33 -17.05
CA ALA A 106 4.38 1.72 -17.04
C ALA A 106 5.39 2.61 -17.78
N SER A 107 6.65 2.55 -17.35
CA SER A 107 7.79 3.29 -17.90
C SER A 107 8.98 2.35 -18.02
N SER A 108 9.41 2.09 -19.26
CA SER A 108 10.62 1.32 -19.54
C SER A 108 11.89 2.08 -19.12
N SER A 109 11.92 3.41 -19.28
CA SER A 109 13.07 4.23 -18.91
C SER A 109 13.32 4.27 -17.41
N LEU A 110 12.25 4.19 -16.60
CA LEU A 110 12.35 4.12 -15.13
C LEU A 110 12.35 2.70 -14.60
N GLY A 111 12.17 1.67 -15.45
CA GLY A 111 12.00 0.28 -15.01
C GLY A 111 10.80 0.10 -14.06
N MET A 112 9.74 0.89 -14.25
CA MET A 112 8.65 1.02 -13.29
C MET A 112 7.27 0.76 -13.88
N MET A 113 6.37 0.25 -13.06
CA MET A 113 4.93 0.36 -13.28
C MET A 113 4.20 0.81 -12.03
N SER A 114 3.12 1.55 -12.23
CA SER A 114 2.18 1.94 -11.18
C SER A 114 0.86 1.20 -11.39
N SER A 115 0.24 0.81 -10.29
CA SER A 115 -1.04 0.11 -10.28
C SER A 115 -1.91 0.63 -9.15
N THR A 116 -3.22 0.60 -9.29
CA THR A 116 -4.17 1.06 -8.27
C THR A 116 -5.46 0.25 -8.30
N ARG A 117 -6.10 0.10 -7.14
CA ARG A 117 -7.48 -0.39 -7.04
C ARG A 117 -8.18 0.18 -5.81
N SER A 118 -9.46 0.47 -5.96
CA SER A 118 -10.35 0.86 -4.87
C SER A 118 -11.40 -0.23 -4.63
N VAL A 119 -11.62 -0.58 -3.36
CA VAL A 119 -12.60 -1.58 -2.95
C VAL A 119 -13.47 -0.99 -1.84
N ASN A 120 -14.79 -1.11 -1.98
CA ASN A 120 -15.72 -0.72 -0.93
C ASN A 120 -15.97 -1.90 0.01
N ILE A 121 -15.85 -1.64 1.31
CA ILE A 121 -16.23 -2.58 2.37
C ILE A 121 -17.06 -1.84 3.41
N SER A 122 -17.84 -2.58 4.19
CA SER A 122 -18.56 -2.01 5.34
C SER A 122 -17.99 -2.55 6.63
N LEU A 123 -17.70 -1.70 7.60
CA LEU A 123 -17.19 -2.11 8.91
C LEU A 123 -18.14 -1.62 9.99
N THR A 124 -18.14 -2.29 11.15
CA THR A 124 -18.92 -1.82 12.30
C THR A 124 -18.49 -0.42 12.72
N ALA A 125 -19.45 0.43 13.11
CA ALA A 125 -19.15 1.75 13.64
C ALA A 125 -18.18 1.69 14.82
N GLY A 126 -17.25 2.65 14.89
CA GLY A 126 -16.21 2.67 15.93
C GLY A 126 -15.05 1.70 15.72
N ALA A 127 -15.01 0.95 14.61
CA ALA A 127 -13.86 0.11 14.27
C ALA A 127 -12.57 0.93 14.21
N HIS A 128 -11.50 0.43 14.80
CA HIS A 128 -10.20 1.10 14.79
C HIS A 128 -9.07 0.08 14.88
N PHE A 129 -8.25 -0.01 13.84
CA PHE A 129 -7.23 -1.06 13.71
C PHE A 129 -6.17 -0.71 12.67
N TYR A 130 -5.03 -1.39 12.77
CA TYR A 130 -3.94 -1.25 11.81
C TYR A 130 -4.03 -2.33 10.75
N LEU A 131 -4.07 -1.92 9.49
CA LEU A 131 -4.11 -2.79 8.33
C LEU A 131 -2.81 -2.65 7.55
N SER A 132 -2.21 -3.77 7.13
CA SER A 132 -0.94 -3.77 6.41
C SER A 132 -0.93 -4.63 5.16
N PHE A 133 -0.03 -4.28 4.24
CA PHE A 133 0.57 -5.23 3.31
C PHE A 133 2.05 -5.34 3.68
N GLN A 134 2.52 -6.56 3.88
CA GLN A 134 3.86 -6.84 4.36
C GLN A 134 4.49 -7.98 3.58
N GLY A 135 5.81 -7.97 3.52
CA GLY A 135 6.57 -9.01 2.86
C GLY A 135 8.02 -9.01 3.28
N SER A 136 8.76 -9.94 2.69
CA SER A 136 10.21 -10.06 2.83
C SER A 136 10.86 -9.93 1.46
N ALA A 137 12.20 -10.03 1.44
CA ALA A 137 12.99 -9.95 0.24
C ALA A 137 12.69 -8.69 -0.59
N TRP A 138 12.62 -7.54 0.06
CA TRP A 138 12.51 -6.26 -0.63
C TRP A 138 13.68 -6.07 -1.60
N THR A 139 13.52 -5.15 -2.55
CA THR A 139 14.61 -4.78 -3.47
C THR A 139 15.88 -4.47 -2.68
N ALA A 140 17.01 -4.97 -3.17
CA ALA A 140 18.28 -4.68 -2.55
C ALA A 140 18.56 -3.17 -2.62
N LEU A 141 19.12 -2.64 -1.55
CA LEU A 141 19.66 -1.28 -1.51
C LEU A 141 21.10 -1.33 -1.98
N ASP A 142 21.52 -0.34 -2.77
CA ASP A 142 22.91 -0.22 -3.22
C ASP A 142 23.79 0.50 -2.19
N ASP A 143 23.20 1.39 -1.39
CA ASP A 143 23.92 2.15 -0.36
C ASP A 143 23.03 2.43 0.88
N PRO A 144 23.33 1.81 2.05
CA PRO A 144 24.30 0.73 2.21
C PRO A 144 23.85 -0.55 1.46
N PRO A 145 24.79 -1.39 0.99
CA PRO A 145 24.47 -2.62 0.27
C PRO A 145 23.80 -3.64 1.20
N VAL A 146 22.47 -3.73 1.13
CA VAL A 146 21.67 -4.62 1.99
C VAL A 146 20.59 -5.31 1.16
N SER A 147 20.44 -6.61 1.33
CA SER A 147 19.45 -7.45 0.64
C SER A 147 18.59 -8.23 1.62
N GLY A 148 17.49 -8.82 1.14
CA GLY A 148 16.61 -9.65 1.97
C GLY A 148 15.77 -8.87 2.99
N LEU A 149 15.65 -7.55 2.81
CA LEU A 149 14.96 -6.68 3.77
C LEU A 149 13.47 -7.02 3.88
N TYR A 150 12.92 -6.85 5.07
CA TYR A 150 11.48 -6.85 5.29
C TYR A 150 10.91 -5.48 4.96
N TRP A 151 9.66 -5.46 4.50
CA TRP A 151 8.95 -4.24 4.19
C TRP A 151 7.50 -4.33 4.66
N SER A 152 6.92 -3.18 4.96
CA SER A 152 5.50 -3.07 5.29
C SER A 152 4.98 -1.70 4.89
N ILE A 153 3.78 -1.69 4.32
CA ILE A 153 2.95 -0.49 4.19
C ILE A 153 1.76 -0.67 5.12
N VAL A 154 1.53 0.33 5.98
CA VAL A 154 0.54 0.25 7.06
C VAL A 154 -0.37 1.46 6.99
N THR A 155 -1.66 1.23 7.21
CA THR A 155 -2.65 2.27 7.42
C THR A 155 -3.39 2.03 8.73
N PHE A 156 -3.78 3.10 9.40
CA PHE A 156 -4.63 3.03 10.58
C PHE A 156 -6.04 3.43 10.18
N ILE A 157 -6.97 2.48 10.25
CA ILE A 157 -8.40 2.73 10.06
C ILE A 157 -8.98 3.17 11.39
N ASP A 158 -9.75 4.26 11.41
CA ASP A 158 -10.39 4.79 12.61
C ASP A 158 -11.78 5.36 12.31
N LEU A 159 -12.80 4.56 12.57
CA LEU A 159 -14.22 4.88 12.35
C LEU A 159 -14.91 5.37 13.62
N ARG A 160 -14.14 5.76 14.64
CA ARG A 160 -14.71 6.40 15.83
C ARG A 160 -15.18 7.80 15.44
N MET A 161 -16.40 8.11 15.82
CA MET A 161 -16.98 9.43 15.60
C MET A 161 -16.17 10.47 16.39
N ARG A 162 -15.78 11.55 15.73
CA ARG A 162 -15.13 12.70 16.37
C ARG A 162 -16.16 13.52 17.16
N SER A 163 -15.66 14.38 18.04
CA SER A 163 -16.51 15.27 18.86
C SER A 163 -17.33 16.28 18.04
N ASP A 164 -16.91 16.57 16.81
CA ASP A 164 -17.61 17.45 15.86
C ASP A 164 -18.69 16.72 15.04
N GLY A 165 -18.90 15.42 15.27
CA GLY A 165 -19.96 14.63 14.61
C GLY A 165 -19.58 14.05 13.24
N PHE A 166 -18.28 14.05 12.90
CA PHE A 166 -17.77 13.48 11.66
C PHE A 166 -16.91 12.25 11.92
N ILE A 167 -16.93 11.29 11.00
CA ILE A 167 -15.93 10.21 10.98
C ILE A 167 -14.61 10.77 10.45
N ASN A 168 -13.50 10.30 11.03
CA ASN A 168 -12.18 10.73 10.58
C ASN A 168 -11.97 10.41 9.09
N THR A 169 -11.40 11.36 8.35
CA THR A 169 -10.99 11.18 6.96
C THR A 169 -9.51 11.52 6.92
N PRO A 170 -8.61 10.54 6.76
CA PRO A 170 -7.18 10.79 6.82
C PRO A 170 -6.74 11.67 5.65
N PRO A 171 -5.66 12.46 5.81
CA PRO A 171 -5.15 13.27 4.72
C PRO A 171 -4.54 12.37 3.64
N GLU A 172 -4.60 12.84 2.41
CA GLU A 172 -4.05 12.16 1.24
C GLU A 172 -2.70 12.78 0.85
N ALA A 173 -1.66 11.94 0.76
CA ALA A 173 -0.41 12.28 0.11
C ALA A 173 -0.21 11.44 -1.14
N THR A 174 0.20 12.08 -2.23
CA THR A 174 0.69 11.36 -3.41
C THR A 174 2.22 11.36 -3.40
N VAL A 175 2.81 10.23 -3.00
CA VAL A 175 4.25 10.04 -3.02
C VAL A 175 4.61 9.17 -4.22
N VAL A 176 5.42 9.70 -5.13
CA VAL A 176 6.01 8.90 -6.22
C VAL A 176 7.20 8.14 -5.64
N SER A 177 7.24 6.82 -5.77
CA SER A 177 8.38 5.99 -5.37
C SER A 177 8.84 5.12 -6.54
N PRO A 178 10.15 4.87 -6.67
CA PRO A 178 11.27 5.38 -5.91
C PRO A 178 11.63 6.81 -6.31
N GLN A 179 12.23 7.54 -5.38
CA GLN A 179 12.84 8.85 -5.61
C GLN A 179 14.35 8.62 -5.69
N TYR A 180 14.97 9.04 -6.79
CA TYR A 180 16.43 8.96 -6.89
C TYR A 180 17.04 10.02 -6.00
N ALA A 181 17.96 9.60 -5.13
CA ALA A 181 18.76 10.50 -4.33
C ALA A 181 20.23 10.44 -4.72
N ILE A 182 20.88 11.59 -4.87
CA ILE A 182 22.32 11.67 -5.09
C ILE A 182 22.98 11.51 -3.71
N VAL A 183 23.92 10.57 -3.62
CA VAL A 183 24.67 10.30 -2.39
C VAL A 183 25.31 11.60 -1.88
N ASN A 184 25.20 11.84 -0.57
CA ASN A 184 25.71 13.03 0.12
C ASN A 184 25.11 14.38 -0.35
N GLN A 185 23.96 14.38 -1.02
CA GLN A 185 23.24 15.61 -1.36
C GLN A 185 21.83 15.61 -0.78
N THR A 186 21.47 16.72 -0.12
CA THR A 186 20.10 16.93 0.37
C THR A 186 19.17 17.18 -0.81
N ILE A 187 18.16 16.33 -0.97
CA ILE A 187 17.14 16.47 -2.01
C ILE A 187 15.82 16.91 -1.40
N LYS A 188 15.21 17.90 -2.05
CA LYS A 188 13.88 18.41 -1.70
C LYS A 188 12.83 17.69 -2.53
N ILE A 189 12.13 16.76 -1.90
CA ILE A 189 10.99 16.06 -2.51
C ILE A 189 9.72 16.84 -2.16
N GLN A 190 9.01 17.33 -3.18
CA GLN A 190 7.71 17.96 -2.99
C GLN A 190 6.65 16.86 -2.95
N ILE A 191 5.96 16.74 -1.82
CA ILE A 191 4.86 15.80 -1.65
C ILE A 191 3.56 16.59 -1.67
N PRO A 192 2.75 16.48 -2.75
CA PRO A 192 1.43 17.09 -2.77
C PRO A 192 0.54 16.39 -1.73
N VAL A 193 -0.18 17.22 -0.97
CA VAL A 193 -1.06 16.80 0.11
C VAL A 193 -2.43 17.43 -0.08
N SER A 194 -3.47 16.64 0.15
CA SER A 194 -4.84 17.10 0.29
C SER A 194 -5.36 16.65 1.65
N ASP A 195 -5.99 17.55 2.39
CA ASP A 195 -6.54 17.26 3.72
C ASP A 195 -7.99 17.71 3.73
N ALA A 196 -8.90 16.75 3.93
CA ALA A 196 -10.33 17.03 4.04
C ALA A 196 -10.70 17.53 5.44
N ASN A 197 -9.93 17.12 6.45
CA ASN A 197 -10.14 17.52 7.82
C ASN A 197 -9.30 18.76 8.11
N ALA A 198 -9.72 19.62 9.04
CA ALA A 198 -8.89 20.75 9.41
C ALA A 198 -7.81 20.30 10.40
N GLY A 199 -6.55 20.44 10.00
CA GLY A 199 -5.43 20.36 10.94
C GLY A 199 -4.71 19.02 11.00
N ASP A 200 -4.93 18.13 10.04
CA ASP A 200 -4.08 16.96 9.91
C ASP A 200 -2.70 17.39 9.36
N ASP A 201 -1.66 16.70 9.84
CA ASP A 201 -0.27 16.98 9.50
C ASP A 201 0.35 15.76 8.85
N ILE A 202 0.89 15.94 7.65
CA ILE A 202 1.60 14.86 6.95
C ILE A 202 3.09 14.98 7.28
N ARG A 203 3.61 13.93 7.92
CA ARG A 203 5.03 13.83 8.29
C ARG A 203 5.65 12.61 7.63
N CYS A 204 6.78 12.80 6.97
CA CYS A 204 7.67 11.68 6.71
C CYS A 204 8.48 11.44 7.99
N ARG A 205 8.45 10.21 8.51
CA ARG A 205 9.05 9.86 9.82
C ARG A 205 10.55 10.21 9.94
N TRP A 206 11.24 10.32 8.81
CA TRP A 206 12.67 10.64 8.73
C TRP A 206 12.99 11.95 7.99
N SER A 207 12.00 12.82 7.77
CA SER A 207 12.24 14.14 7.16
C SER A 207 12.22 15.28 8.19
N ALA A 208 13.00 16.32 7.94
CA ALA A 208 12.74 17.63 8.54
C ALA A 208 11.46 18.23 7.91
N TYR A 209 10.45 18.50 8.73
CA TYR A 209 9.22 19.15 8.31
C TYR A 209 9.39 20.67 8.37
N THR A 210 9.17 21.35 7.24
CA THR A 210 9.05 22.81 7.19
C THR A 210 7.59 23.17 6.93
N PRO A 211 6.90 23.83 7.86
CA PRO A 211 5.54 24.30 7.64
C PRO A 211 5.49 25.29 6.46
N GLY A 212 4.60 25.07 5.50
CA GLY A 212 4.32 26.06 4.45
C GLY A 212 4.31 25.48 3.04
N ASN A 213 3.10 25.20 2.54
CA ASN A 213 2.60 25.54 1.20
C ASN A 213 1.23 24.88 0.99
N ARG A 214 0.28 25.15 1.91
CA ARG A 214 -1.13 24.91 1.60
C ARG A 214 -1.50 25.91 0.51
N LYS A 215 -1.70 25.45 -0.73
CA LYS A 215 -2.47 26.24 -1.69
C LYS A 215 -3.88 26.36 -1.09
N ARG A 216 -4.19 27.53 -0.53
CA ARG A 216 -5.57 27.87 -0.20
C ARG A 216 -6.41 27.60 -1.45
N ARG A 217 -7.43 26.77 -1.32
CA ARG A 217 -8.52 26.68 -2.30
C ARG A 217 -9.07 28.11 -2.43
N GLN A 218 -9.02 28.67 -3.63
CA GLN A 218 -9.60 29.97 -3.94
C GLN A 218 -11.09 29.88 -3.59
N GLU A 219 -11.50 30.56 -2.53
CA GLU A 219 -12.91 30.85 -2.31
C GLU A 219 -13.32 31.77 -3.46
N HIS A 220 -14.34 31.33 -4.22
CA HIS A 220 -14.97 32.17 -5.23
C HIS A 220 -15.57 33.38 -4.52
N GLU A 221 -14.95 34.55 -4.72
CA GLU A 221 -15.60 35.84 -4.44
C GLU A 221 -16.80 35.95 -5.40
N HIS A 222 -17.99 35.86 -4.82
CA HIS A 222 -19.21 36.38 -5.43
C HIS A 222 -19.27 37.87 -5.09
N GLU A 223 -19.18 38.71 -6.11
CA GLU A 223 -19.87 39.99 -6.19
C GLU A 223 -20.63 40.06 -7.52
#